data_AF-A0A520KCN9-F1
#
_entry.id   AF-A0A520KCN9-F1
#
_cell.length_a   1.000
_cell.length_b   1.000
_cell.length_c   1.000
_cell.angle_alpha   90.00
_cell.angle_beta   90.00
_cell.angle_gamma   90.00
#
_symmetry.space_group_name_H-M   'P 1'
#
loop_
_entity.id
_entity.type
_entity.pdbx_description
1 polymer ?
#
loop_
_entity_poly.entity_id
_entity_poly.type
_entity_poly.pdbx_seq_one_letter_code
_entity_poly.pdbx_strand_id
1 'polypeptide(L)'
;MISDNAKAVMRKDLSEFRRQKLVIGSIIAMPLILGILIPLSMFAPIAMEAPEGPTWDVENLFTQGRLDPSWDVPETASTLESVETADVALQNTRVVNATIERAVLTECDVRDSTLKNVTIDSCLLENVNLYNCVVTNSRGAGLDGETIMSVDSELVFEHERESELEKLIPMFLNTTLILFIILPVTLPTIIASYSIVGEKNNKSLEPILASPTTDGELLLGKVLSAFVPSMASTLGAVAVGGAIINIFLSQLGEPLLPNLTWVLGILLLAPLACIMSILACVIVSSRVTDVRAAQQVGGFIVMPVIVLMFGVLAGVILLTPLAMLAISGAFAAANGGLYYFAKAIFNREDILVRWA
;
A
#
# COMPACT_ATOMS: atom_id res chain seq x y z
N MET A 1 -11.72 11.92 -28.99
CA MET A 1 -10.64 12.47 -29.84
C MET A 1 -10.41 13.91 -29.39
N ILE A 2 -9.25 14.25 -28.81
CA ILE A 2 -8.97 15.60 -28.30
C ILE A 2 -8.79 16.54 -29.49
N SER A 3 -9.51 17.68 -29.52
CA SER A 3 -9.41 18.65 -30.62
C SER A 3 -8.03 19.32 -30.66
N ASP A 4 -7.61 19.75 -31.85
CA ASP A 4 -6.27 20.33 -32.04
C ASP A 4 -6.11 21.67 -31.29
N ASN A 5 -7.22 22.40 -31.10
CA ASN A 5 -7.29 23.58 -30.26
C ASN A 5 -6.99 23.26 -28.78
N ALA A 6 -7.59 22.22 -28.22
CA ALA A 6 -7.33 21.80 -26.85
C ALA A 6 -5.86 21.35 -26.64
N LYS A 7 -5.27 20.68 -27.64
CA LYS A 7 -3.84 20.31 -27.62
C LYS A 7 -2.92 21.53 -27.65
N ALA A 8 -3.27 22.56 -28.41
CA ALA A 8 -2.48 23.79 -28.50
C ALA A 8 -2.44 24.52 -27.14
N VAL A 9 -3.60 24.65 -26.48
CA VAL A 9 -3.70 25.20 -25.11
C VAL A 9 -2.86 24.37 -24.14
N MET A 10 -2.99 23.05 -24.18
CA MET A 10 -2.24 22.15 -23.30
C MET A 10 -0.72 22.32 -23.45
N ARG A 11 -0.22 22.37 -24.69
CA ARG A 11 1.23 22.53 -24.97
C ARG A 11 1.77 23.88 -24.49
N LYS A 12 0.98 24.94 -24.63
CA LYS A 12 1.33 26.28 -24.13
C LYS A 12 1.53 26.23 -22.61
N ASP A 13 0.51 25.82 -21.85
CA ASP A 13 0.56 25.74 -20.38
C ASP A 13 1.71 24.82 -19.90
N LEU A 14 1.89 23.66 -20.55
CA LEU A 14 2.96 22.73 -20.20
C LEU A 14 4.36 23.33 -20.41
N SER A 15 4.53 24.16 -21.44
CA SER A 15 5.80 24.85 -21.70
C SER A 15 6.11 25.93 -20.68
N GLU A 16 5.09 26.59 -20.11
CA GLU A 16 5.23 27.59 -19.06
C GLU A 16 5.58 26.93 -17.72
N PHE A 17 4.91 25.83 -17.36
CA PHE A 17 5.25 25.06 -16.16
C PHE A 17 6.69 24.55 -16.19
N ARG A 18 7.16 24.09 -17.36
CA ARG A 18 8.54 23.60 -17.53
C ARG A 18 9.60 24.70 -17.31
N ARG A 19 9.22 25.98 -17.32
CA ARG A 19 10.16 27.08 -17.01
C ARG A 19 10.24 27.37 -15.51
N GLN A 20 9.26 26.95 -14.71
CA GLN A 20 9.23 27.21 -13.27
C GLN A 20 9.93 26.08 -12.50
N LYS A 21 11.21 26.28 -12.16
CA LYS A 21 12.05 25.29 -11.45
C LYS A 21 11.46 24.79 -10.13
N LEU A 22 10.82 25.68 -9.36
CA LEU A 22 10.18 25.33 -8.07
C LEU A 22 8.97 24.40 -8.24
N VAL A 23 8.18 24.59 -9.29
CA VAL A 23 7.00 23.77 -9.59
C VAL A 23 7.43 22.38 -10.07
N ILE A 24 8.42 22.31 -10.97
CA ILE A 24 8.96 21.02 -11.42
C ILE A 24 9.62 20.25 -10.26
N GLY A 25 10.39 20.96 -9.43
CA GLY A 25 11.07 20.37 -8.28
C GLY A 25 10.07 19.73 -7.32
N SER A 26 8.97 20.40 -7.00
CA SER A 26 7.92 19.85 -6.13
C SER A 26 7.12 18.71 -6.78
N ILE A 27 6.80 18.81 -8.08
CA ILE A 27 6.10 17.75 -8.83
C ILE A 27 6.90 16.45 -8.86
N ILE A 28 8.24 16.51 -8.91
CA ILE A 28 9.08 15.32 -8.96
C ILE A 28 9.50 14.86 -7.57
N ALA A 29 10.00 15.77 -6.73
CA ALA A 29 10.61 15.40 -5.46
C ALA A 29 9.58 14.90 -4.45
N MET A 30 8.42 15.57 -4.30
CA MET A 30 7.45 15.20 -3.27
C MET A 30 6.85 13.80 -3.50
N PRO A 31 6.39 13.45 -4.72
CA PRO A 31 5.88 12.10 -5.00
C PRO A 31 6.95 11.02 -4.86
N LEU A 32 8.19 11.31 -5.28
CA LEU A 32 9.29 10.35 -5.15
C LEU A 32 9.69 10.13 -3.68
N ILE A 33 9.78 11.20 -2.89
CA ILE A 33 10.05 11.12 -1.45
C ILE A 33 8.96 10.30 -0.78
N LEU A 34 7.68 10.59 -1.04
CA LEU A 34 6.58 9.83 -0.46
C LEU A 34 6.56 8.38 -0.96
N GLY A 35 6.82 8.16 -2.25
CA GLY A 35 6.87 6.82 -2.85
C GLY A 35 8.01 5.95 -2.35
N ILE A 36 9.08 6.52 -1.80
CA ILE A 36 10.17 5.78 -1.16
C ILE A 36 9.95 5.68 0.35
N LEU A 37 9.69 6.82 0.99
CA LEU A 37 9.65 6.94 2.45
C LEU A 37 8.45 6.21 3.05
N ILE A 38 7.28 6.24 2.41
CA ILE A 38 6.08 5.57 2.93
C ILE A 38 6.28 4.05 2.93
N PRO A 39 6.57 3.38 1.80
CA PRO A 39 6.81 1.93 1.81
C PRO A 39 7.90 1.51 2.77
N LEU A 40 9.02 2.26 2.81
CA LEU A 40 10.11 1.94 3.72
C LEU A 40 9.66 2.05 5.18
N SER A 41 8.94 3.11 5.56
CA SER A 41 8.48 3.30 6.94
C SER A 41 7.47 2.24 7.39
N MET A 42 6.63 1.74 6.49
CA MET A 42 5.55 0.80 6.84
C MET A 42 6.01 -0.66 6.75
N PHE A 43 6.85 -1.01 5.78
CA PHE A 43 7.23 -2.40 5.52
C PHE A 43 8.62 -2.77 6.04
N ALA A 44 9.52 -1.81 6.29
CA ALA A 44 10.82 -2.14 6.87
C ALA A 44 10.74 -2.78 8.27
N PRO A 45 9.86 -2.33 9.21
CA PRO A 45 9.73 -2.99 10.51
C PRO A 45 9.32 -4.46 10.38
N ILE A 46 8.45 -4.78 9.43
CA ILE A 46 8.00 -6.15 9.14
C ILE A 46 9.18 -7.02 8.70
N ALA A 47 10.07 -6.49 7.86
CA ALA A 47 11.26 -7.21 7.42
C ALA A 47 12.30 -7.39 8.53
N MET A 48 12.36 -6.48 9.49
CA MET A 48 13.25 -6.59 10.66
C MET A 48 12.71 -7.55 11.73
N GLU A 49 11.39 -7.80 11.74
CA GLU A 49 10.73 -8.81 12.59
C GLU A 49 10.58 -10.18 11.89
N ALA A 50 10.72 -10.24 10.57
CA ALA A 50 10.80 -11.51 9.85
C ALA A 50 11.99 -12.31 10.40
N PRO A 51 11.85 -13.62 10.68
CA PRO A 51 12.92 -14.40 11.29
C PRO A 51 14.17 -14.38 10.41
N GLU A 52 15.14 -13.53 10.75
CA GLU A 52 16.48 -13.58 10.15
C GLU A 52 17.19 -14.81 10.73
N GLY A 53 16.96 -15.96 10.11
CA GLY A 53 17.67 -17.18 10.43
C GLY A 53 17.63 -18.15 9.27
N PRO A 54 18.64 -19.02 9.13
CA PRO A 54 18.48 -20.19 8.29
C PRO A 54 17.19 -20.90 8.73
N THR A 55 16.35 -21.29 7.78
CA THR A 55 15.42 -22.40 8.02
C THR A 55 16.26 -23.49 8.66
N TRP A 56 15.92 -23.92 9.87
CA TRP A 56 16.72 -24.81 10.72
C TRP A 56 16.80 -26.25 10.17
N ASP A 57 16.74 -26.41 8.84
CA ASP A 57 17.42 -27.49 8.14
C ASP A 57 18.87 -27.49 8.63
N VAL A 58 19.13 -28.32 9.63
CA VAL A 58 20.48 -28.58 10.10
C VAL A 58 21.14 -29.25 8.91
N GLU A 59 21.95 -28.49 8.17
CA GLU A 59 22.65 -29.00 7.00
C GLU A 59 23.48 -30.19 7.49
N ASN A 60 23.09 -31.39 7.05
CA ASN A 60 23.60 -32.71 7.49
C ASN A 60 22.90 -33.44 8.67
N LEU A 61 21.68 -33.07 9.10
CA LEU A 61 20.93 -33.88 10.10
C LEU A 61 20.75 -35.34 9.67
N PHE A 62 20.64 -35.57 8.36
CA PHE A 62 20.48 -36.90 7.76
C PHE A 62 21.82 -37.60 7.41
N THR A 63 22.97 -36.98 7.66
CA THR A 63 24.30 -37.58 7.41
C THR A 63 24.97 -37.95 8.73
N GLN A 64 24.41 -38.95 9.45
CA GLN A 64 25.01 -39.65 10.62
C GLN A 64 26.03 -38.82 11.44
N GLY A 65 25.66 -37.60 11.82
CA GLY A 65 26.56 -36.64 12.45
C GLY A 65 26.10 -36.36 13.88
N ARG A 66 27.02 -36.44 14.84
CA ARG A 66 26.76 -36.07 16.24
C ARG A 66 26.21 -34.64 16.32
N LEU A 67 25.21 -34.44 17.19
CA LEU A 67 24.74 -33.13 17.64
C LEU A 67 25.91 -32.23 18.05
N ASP A 68 25.78 -30.92 17.80
CA ASP A 68 26.77 -29.92 18.20
C ASP A 68 27.01 -30.00 19.73
N PRO A 69 28.27 -30.04 20.21
CA PRO A 69 28.57 -30.17 21.64
C PRO A 69 28.13 -28.98 22.51
N SER A 70 27.61 -27.89 21.92
CA SER A 70 26.99 -26.78 22.64
C SER A 70 25.58 -27.08 23.16
N TRP A 71 24.95 -28.17 22.70
CA TRP A 71 23.59 -28.52 23.09
C TRP A 71 23.59 -29.38 24.33
N ASP A 72 22.75 -29.03 25.30
CA ASP A 72 22.59 -29.82 26.52
C ASP A 72 21.74 -31.05 26.21
N VAL A 73 22.26 -32.23 26.55
CA VAL A 73 21.54 -33.51 26.43
C VAL A 73 21.23 -33.97 27.86
N PRO A 74 20.08 -33.56 28.42
CA PRO A 74 19.69 -33.98 29.75
C PRO A 74 19.53 -35.51 29.78
N GLU A 75 19.94 -36.15 30.90
CA GLU A 75 19.83 -37.60 31.06
C GLU A 75 18.40 -38.08 30.79
N THR A 76 18.29 -38.98 29.81
CA THR A 76 17.05 -39.43 29.19
C THR A 76 16.30 -40.42 30.08
N ALA A 77 15.47 -39.89 30.98
CA ALA A 77 14.32 -40.57 31.61
C ALA A 77 13.44 -39.60 32.44
N SER A 78 13.31 -38.34 32.04
CA SER A 78 12.57 -37.34 32.82
C SER A 78 11.20 -37.03 32.21
N THR A 79 10.23 -36.71 33.06
CA THR A 79 9.00 -36.02 32.66
C THR A 79 9.25 -34.53 32.87
N LEU A 80 9.16 -33.74 31.81
CA LEU A 80 9.26 -32.30 31.85
C LEU A 80 7.84 -31.74 31.89
N GLU A 81 7.45 -31.14 33.02
CA GLU A 81 6.14 -30.51 33.18
C GLU A 81 6.30 -29.03 33.50
N SER A 82 5.58 -28.16 32.78
CA SER A 82 5.53 -26.71 33.06
C SER A 82 6.90 -26.01 33.01
N VAL A 83 7.72 -26.37 32.02
CA VAL A 83 9.08 -25.82 31.83
C VAL A 83 9.15 -24.99 30.56
N GLU A 84 9.85 -23.85 30.63
CA GLU A 84 10.28 -23.09 29.46
C GLU A 84 11.77 -23.34 29.24
N THR A 85 12.15 -23.86 28.08
CA THR A 85 13.54 -24.22 27.77
C THR A 85 13.89 -23.95 26.31
N ALA A 86 15.17 -23.71 26.03
CA ALA A 86 15.66 -23.44 24.69
C ALA A 86 17.04 -24.08 24.46
N ASP A 87 17.38 -24.38 23.21
CA ASP A 87 18.67 -24.96 22.79
C ASP A 87 18.94 -26.37 23.38
N VAL A 88 17.94 -27.25 23.31
CA VAL A 88 17.98 -28.59 23.93
C VAL A 88 17.73 -29.71 22.91
N ALA A 89 18.47 -30.82 23.05
CA ALA A 89 18.12 -32.08 22.41
C ALA A 89 17.44 -33.01 23.41
N LEU A 90 16.17 -33.34 23.16
CA LEU A 90 15.38 -34.24 23.99
C LEU A 90 15.16 -35.56 23.25
N GLN A 91 15.45 -36.66 23.93
CA GLN A 91 15.22 -38.01 23.43
C GLN A 91 14.43 -38.82 24.47
N ASN A 92 13.43 -39.59 24.02
CA ASN A 92 12.67 -40.49 24.89
C ASN A 92 12.13 -39.81 26.18
N THR A 93 11.61 -38.60 26.03
CA THR A 93 11.18 -37.72 27.14
C THR A 93 9.70 -37.42 27.02
N ARG A 94 8.97 -37.39 28.15
CA ARG A 94 7.59 -36.91 28.18
C ARG A 94 7.58 -35.43 28.52
N VAL A 95 6.96 -34.63 27.66
CA VAL A 95 6.87 -33.17 27.79
C VAL A 95 5.40 -32.79 27.90
N VAL A 96 5.02 -32.10 28.98
CA VAL A 96 3.64 -31.66 29.20
C VAL A 96 3.62 -30.20 29.62
N ASN A 97 2.74 -29.39 29.03
CA ASN A 97 2.58 -27.98 29.37
C ASN A 97 3.89 -27.17 29.31
N ALA A 98 4.74 -27.40 28.31
CA ALA A 98 6.05 -26.78 28.19
C ALA A 98 6.14 -25.84 26.98
N THR A 99 7.05 -24.86 27.05
CA THR A 99 7.44 -24.03 25.90
C THR A 99 8.88 -24.35 25.53
N ILE A 100 9.10 -24.88 24.32
CA ILE A 100 10.42 -25.31 23.84
C ILE A 100 10.80 -24.53 22.58
N GLU A 101 11.98 -23.93 22.58
CA GLU A 101 12.51 -23.18 21.45
C GLU A 101 13.85 -23.75 20.96
N ARG A 102 14.10 -23.77 19.64
CA ARG A 102 15.38 -24.23 19.03
C ARG A 102 15.83 -25.60 19.56
N ALA A 103 15.02 -26.63 19.32
CA ALA A 103 15.25 -27.95 19.89
C ALA A 103 15.17 -29.07 18.85
N VAL A 104 15.70 -30.23 19.21
CA VAL A 104 15.48 -31.49 18.48
C VAL A 104 14.80 -32.47 19.41
N LEU A 105 13.62 -32.93 19.01
CA LEU A 105 12.82 -33.93 19.72
C LEU A 105 12.88 -35.24 18.96
N THR A 106 13.30 -36.31 19.63
CA THR A 106 13.30 -37.67 19.06
C THR A 106 12.62 -38.64 20.01
N GLU A 107 11.69 -39.46 19.53
CA GLU A 107 10.98 -40.46 20.34
C GLU A 107 10.28 -39.88 21.59
N CYS A 108 9.79 -38.64 21.54
CA CYS A 108 9.17 -37.95 22.67
C CYS A 108 7.62 -38.00 22.65
N ASP A 109 7.00 -37.89 23.82
CA ASP A 109 5.53 -37.74 24.01
C ASP A 109 5.25 -36.32 24.49
N VAL A 110 4.75 -35.46 23.61
CA VAL A 110 4.56 -34.02 23.84
C VAL A 110 3.07 -33.70 23.90
N ARG A 111 2.64 -33.06 25.00
CA ARG A 111 1.23 -32.72 25.23
C ARG A 111 1.03 -31.30 25.71
N ASP A 112 -0.03 -30.66 25.28
CA ASP A 112 -0.47 -29.33 25.75
C ASP A 112 0.67 -28.29 25.75
N SER A 113 1.58 -28.36 24.77
CA SER A 113 2.86 -27.64 24.78
C SER A 113 3.02 -26.75 23.54
N THR A 114 3.93 -25.78 23.60
CA THR A 114 4.26 -24.90 22.47
C THR A 114 5.70 -25.14 22.01
N LEU A 115 5.89 -25.45 20.74
CA LEU A 115 7.19 -25.74 20.13
C LEU A 115 7.51 -24.70 19.06
N LYS A 116 8.72 -24.14 19.09
CA LYS A 116 9.17 -23.08 18.18
C LYS A 116 10.55 -23.38 17.59
N ASN A 117 10.68 -23.41 16.26
CA ASN A 117 11.94 -23.75 15.57
C ASN A 117 12.49 -25.12 16.00
N VAL A 118 11.62 -26.13 15.99
CA VAL A 118 11.92 -27.47 16.52
C VAL A 118 11.82 -28.54 15.43
N THR A 119 12.83 -29.41 15.37
CA THR A 119 12.78 -30.62 14.55
C THR A 119 12.24 -31.78 15.36
N ILE A 120 11.20 -32.43 14.86
CA ILE A 120 10.46 -33.48 15.56
C ILE A 120 10.53 -34.76 14.72
N ASP A 121 11.10 -35.82 15.29
CA ASP A 121 11.10 -37.14 14.67
C ASP A 121 10.55 -38.22 15.62
N SER A 122 9.72 -39.11 15.06
CA SER A 122 9.21 -40.29 15.77
C SER A 122 8.48 -39.97 17.09
N CYS A 123 7.81 -38.81 17.18
CA CYS A 123 7.15 -38.33 18.39
C CYS A 123 5.62 -38.54 18.38
N LEU A 124 5.01 -38.53 19.57
CA LEU A 124 3.56 -38.42 19.76
C LEU A 124 3.22 -36.98 20.17
N LEU A 125 2.31 -36.32 19.45
CA LEU A 125 1.93 -34.93 19.69
C LEU A 125 0.42 -34.83 19.98
N GLU A 126 0.02 -34.24 21.09
CA GLU A 126 -1.39 -34.04 21.45
C GLU A 126 -1.61 -32.61 21.97
N ASN A 127 -2.50 -31.83 21.36
CA ASN A 127 -2.73 -30.43 21.75
C ASN A 127 -1.44 -29.57 21.73
N VAL A 128 -0.65 -29.66 20.65
CA VAL A 128 0.65 -28.98 20.56
C VAL A 128 0.59 -27.84 19.54
N ASN A 129 1.06 -26.65 19.94
CA ASN A 129 1.21 -25.52 19.03
C ASN A 129 2.59 -25.56 18.38
N LEU A 130 2.64 -25.60 17.05
CA LEU A 130 3.87 -25.74 16.26
C LEU A 130 4.17 -24.45 15.49
N TYR A 131 5.34 -23.88 15.71
CA TYR A 131 5.80 -22.66 15.05
C TYR A 131 7.12 -22.95 14.32
N ASN A 132 7.09 -22.96 12.99
CA ASN A 132 8.27 -23.23 12.17
C ASN A 132 8.96 -24.53 12.60
N CYS A 133 8.27 -25.67 12.43
CA CYS A 133 8.76 -27.00 12.82
C CYS A 133 8.79 -27.98 11.62
N VAL A 134 9.70 -28.96 11.65
CA VAL A 134 9.71 -30.12 10.73
C VAL A 134 9.23 -31.29 11.55
N VAL A 135 8.26 -32.02 11.01
CA VAL A 135 7.69 -33.17 11.68
C VAL A 135 7.78 -34.38 10.77
N THR A 136 8.61 -35.34 11.17
CA THR A 136 8.82 -36.61 10.46
C THR A 136 8.41 -37.80 11.33
N ASN A 137 7.81 -38.83 10.71
CA ASN A 137 7.46 -40.10 11.37
C ASN A 137 6.66 -39.97 12.68
N SER A 138 5.93 -38.87 12.88
CA SER A 138 5.29 -38.54 14.15
C SER A 138 3.77 -38.63 14.02
N ARG A 139 3.05 -38.83 15.11
CA ARG A 139 1.58 -39.01 15.07
C ARG A 139 0.92 -38.17 16.14
N GLY A 140 -0.33 -37.74 15.90
CA GLY A 140 -0.93 -36.76 16.78
C GLY A 140 -2.26 -36.16 16.31
N ALA A 141 -2.92 -35.47 17.24
CA ALA A 141 -4.19 -34.78 17.04
C ALA A 141 -4.23 -33.48 17.85
N GLY A 142 -5.08 -32.53 17.43
CA GLY A 142 -5.24 -31.24 18.12
C GLY A 142 -4.04 -30.31 17.91
N LEU A 143 -3.46 -30.31 16.70
CA LEU A 143 -2.28 -29.48 16.40
C LEU A 143 -2.73 -28.14 15.82
N ASP A 144 -2.18 -27.04 16.36
CA ASP A 144 -2.32 -25.66 15.86
C ASP A 144 -0.97 -25.27 15.24
N GLY A 145 -0.94 -24.99 13.93
CA GLY A 145 0.31 -24.79 13.18
C GLY A 145 0.37 -23.40 12.54
N GLU A 146 1.38 -22.60 12.86
CA GLU A 146 1.55 -21.26 12.27
C GLU A 146 2.53 -21.25 11.06
N THR A 147 3.42 -22.24 10.94
CA THR A 147 4.27 -22.45 9.75
C THR A 147 4.82 -23.88 9.80
N ILE A 148 4.39 -24.76 8.90
CA ILE A 148 4.84 -26.16 8.86
C ILE A 148 5.59 -26.42 7.56
N MET A 149 6.85 -26.83 7.67
CA MET A 149 7.79 -26.88 6.53
C MET A 149 7.77 -28.23 5.78
N SER A 150 7.41 -29.34 6.46
CA SER A 150 7.21 -30.65 5.84
C SER A 150 6.48 -31.60 6.81
N VAL A 151 5.62 -32.48 6.26
CA VAL A 151 4.90 -33.52 7.02
C VAL A 151 4.92 -34.82 6.22
N ASP A 152 5.43 -35.90 6.83
CA ASP A 152 5.42 -37.25 6.26
C ASP A 152 4.58 -38.23 7.11
N SER A 153 3.49 -37.78 7.73
CA SER A 153 2.77 -38.62 8.70
C SER A 153 1.29 -38.25 8.96
N GLU A 154 0.55 -39.19 9.54
CA GLU A 154 -0.89 -39.13 9.89
C GLU A 154 -1.18 -38.14 11.03
N LEU A 155 -1.09 -36.84 10.76
CA LEU A 155 -1.38 -35.75 11.70
C LEU A 155 -2.72 -35.07 11.37
N VAL A 156 -3.54 -34.81 12.40
CA VAL A 156 -4.82 -34.10 12.27
C VAL A 156 -4.72 -32.71 12.89
N PHE A 157 -4.78 -31.68 12.05
CA PHE A 157 -4.71 -30.27 12.44
C PHE A 157 -6.11 -29.71 12.71
N GLU A 158 -6.28 -29.02 13.83
CA GLU A 158 -7.51 -28.30 14.19
C GLU A 158 -7.15 -26.82 14.37
N HIS A 159 -7.64 -25.98 13.44
CA HIS A 159 -7.52 -24.51 13.42
C HIS A 159 -6.14 -23.92 13.09
N GLU A 160 -6.00 -23.31 11.90
CA GLU A 160 -5.04 -22.22 11.65
C GLU A 160 -5.63 -20.92 12.19
N ARG A 161 -5.07 -20.37 13.26
CA ARG A 161 -5.36 -19.01 13.68
C ARG A 161 -4.41 -18.09 12.90
N GLU A 162 -4.92 -17.40 11.87
CA GLU A 162 -4.15 -16.42 11.07
C GLU A 162 -3.25 -15.56 11.96
N SER A 163 -1.94 -15.54 11.64
CA SER A 163 -0.95 -14.78 12.40
C SER A 163 -1.37 -13.30 12.45
N GLU A 164 -1.08 -12.60 13.55
CA GLU A 164 -1.36 -11.16 13.65
C GLU A 164 -0.69 -10.37 12.50
N LEU A 165 0.41 -10.90 11.93
CA LEU A 165 1.11 -10.33 10.79
C LEU A 165 0.30 -10.43 9.48
N GLU A 166 -0.31 -11.58 9.19
CA GLU A 166 -1.15 -11.81 7.99
C GLU A 166 -2.36 -10.88 7.95
N LYS A 167 -2.93 -10.54 9.13
CA LYS A 167 -4.04 -9.58 9.21
C LYS A 167 -3.61 -8.13 8.98
N LEU A 168 -2.36 -7.80 9.30
CA LEU A 168 -1.82 -6.44 9.17
C LEU A 168 -1.37 -6.10 7.75
N ILE A 169 -0.85 -7.07 6.99
CA ILE A 169 -0.42 -6.89 5.59
C ILE A 169 -1.51 -6.25 4.70
N PRO A 170 -2.76 -6.75 4.63
CA PRO A 170 -3.80 -6.14 3.81
C PRO A 170 -4.18 -4.74 4.28
N MET A 171 -4.12 -4.47 5.60
CA MET A 171 -4.36 -3.13 6.15
C MET A 171 -3.27 -2.15 5.72
N PHE A 172 -1.99 -2.55 5.78
CA PHE A 172 -0.86 -1.73 5.33
C PHE A 172 -0.87 -1.50 3.82
N LEU A 173 -1.20 -2.52 3.02
CA LEU A 173 -1.34 -2.39 1.57
C LEU A 173 -2.46 -1.43 1.19
N ASN A 174 -3.62 -1.52 1.86
CA ASN A 174 -4.75 -0.63 1.62
C ASN A 174 -4.46 0.82 2.04
N THR A 175 -3.81 0.99 3.19
CA THR A 175 -3.39 2.32 3.67
C THR A 175 -2.38 2.95 2.72
N THR A 176 -1.39 2.18 2.28
CA THR A 176 -0.37 2.63 1.32
C THR A 176 -0.98 3.03 -0.03
N LEU A 177 -1.95 2.26 -0.54
CA LEU A 177 -2.67 2.60 -1.76
C LEU A 177 -3.37 3.96 -1.67
N ILE A 178 -4.02 4.25 -0.54
CA ILE A 178 -4.70 5.54 -0.33
C ILE A 178 -3.70 6.70 -0.28
N LEU A 179 -2.56 6.50 0.38
CA LEU A 179 -1.51 7.51 0.41
C LEU A 179 -0.99 7.84 -1.00
N PHE A 180 -0.89 6.85 -1.88
CA PHE A 180 -0.60 7.09 -3.30
C PHE A 180 -1.72 7.84 -4.03
N ILE A 181 -2.99 7.63 -3.68
CA ILE A 181 -4.14 8.35 -4.27
C ILE A 181 -4.20 9.81 -3.82
N ILE A 182 -3.58 10.20 -2.70
CA ILE A 182 -3.47 11.61 -2.28
C ILE A 182 -2.60 12.43 -3.25
N LEU A 183 -1.55 11.82 -3.85
CA LEU A 183 -0.65 12.48 -4.80
C LEU A 183 -1.38 13.08 -6.02
N PRO A 184 -2.16 12.32 -6.81
CA PRO A 184 -2.84 12.84 -7.99
C PRO A 184 -3.96 13.83 -7.62
N VAL A 185 -4.36 13.94 -6.35
CA VAL A 185 -5.32 14.95 -5.89
C VAL A 185 -4.62 16.23 -5.45
N THR A 186 -3.44 16.14 -4.83
CA THR A 186 -2.70 17.31 -4.30
C THR A 186 -1.90 18.03 -5.39
N LEU A 187 -1.18 17.30 -6.24
CA LEU A 187 -0.32 17.89 -7.27
C LEU A 187 -1.06 18.85 -8.22
N PRO A 188 -2.26 18.53 -8.74
CA PRO A 188 -2.95 19.43 -9.63
C PRO A 188 -3.40 20.73 -8.94
N THR A 189 -3.59 20.75 -7.63
CA THR A 189 -3.97 21.99 -6.91
C THR A 189 -2.88 23.05 -7.02
N ILE A 190 -1.62 22.63 -7.01
CA ILE A 190 -0.47 23.50 -7.19
C ILE A 190 -0.45 24.00 -8.63
N ILE A 191 -0.52 23.09 -9.60
CA ILE A 191 -0.39 23.36 -11.03
C ILE A 191 -1.54 24.23 -11.56
N ALA A 192 -2.79 23.84 -11.27
CA ALA A 192 -3.99 24.52 -11.74
C ALA A 192 -4.13 25.93 -11.14
N SER A 193 -3.77 26.12 -9.86
CA SER A 193 -3.80 27.44 -9.23
C SER A 193 -2.83 28.41 -9.91
N TYR A 194 -1.62 27.95 -10.28
CA TYR A 194 -0.66 28.80 -11.00
C TYR A 194 -1.06 29.09 -12.44
N SER A 195 -1.66 28.14 -13.17
CA SER A 195 -2.13 28.41 -14.55
C SER A 195 -3.28 29.41 -14.56
N ILE A 196 -4.34 29.20 -13.76
CA ILE A 196 -5.56 30.00 -13.90
C ILE A 196 -5.42 31.37 -13.21
N VAL A 197 -4.99 31.37 -11.94
CA VAL A 197 -4.87 32.62 -11.16
C VAL A 197 -3.64 33.40 -11.61
N GLY A 198 -2.56 32.72 -12.00
CA GLY A 198 -1.37 33.37 -12.56
C GLY A 198 -1.65 34.07 -13.90
N GLU A 199 -2.38 33.43 -14.82
CA GLU A 199 -2.80 34.08 -16.07
C GLU A 199 -3.74 35.26 -15.83
N LYS A 200 -4.63 35.15 -14.84
CA LYS A 200 -5.50 36.26 -14.40
C LYS A 200 -4.69 37.47 -13.91
N ASN A 201 -3.69 37.24 -13.06
CA ASN A 201 -2.86 38.32 -12.51
C ASN A 201 -1.92 38.94 -13.56
N ASN A 202 -1.49 38.17 -14.56
CA ASN A 202 -0.61 38.64 -15.63
C ASN A 202 -1.35 39.26 -16.84
N LYS A 203 -2.68 39.43 -16.78
CA LYS A 203 -3.53 39.93 -17.88
C LYS A 203 -3.35 39.19 -19.22
N SER A 204 -2.92 37.93 -19.20
CA SER A 204 -2.66 37.14 -20.42
C SER A 204 -3.87 36.32 -20.89
N LEU A 205 -5.05 36.54 -20.28
CA LEU A 205 -6.30 35.83 -20.62
C LEU A 205 -7.04 36.46 -21.81
N GLU A 206 -6.83 37.75 -22.08
CA GLU A 206 -7.49 38.49 -23.18
C GLU A 206 -7.22 37.89 -24.57
N PRO A 207 -5.98 37.46 -24.91
CA PRO A 207 -5.70 36.86 -26.22
C PRO A 207 -6.29 35.45 -26.40
N ILE A 208 -6.49 34.69 -25.31
CA ILE A 208 -7.03 33.33 -25.36
C ILE A 208 -8.56 33.34 -25.51
N LEU A 209 -9.25 34.29 -24.86
CA LEU A 209 -10.68 34.51 -25.04
C LEU A 209 -11.04 35.05 -26.43
N ALA A 210 -10.10 35.70 -27.11
CA ALA A 210 -10.22 36.17 -28.49
C ALA A 210 -9.92 35.09 -29.55
N SER A 211 -9.47 33.89 -29.15
CA SER A 211 -9.24 32.77 -30.07
C SER A 211 -10.55 32.05 -30.43
N PRO A 212 -10.69 31.50 -31.66
CA PRO A 212 -11.87 30.76 -32.11
C PRO A 212 -11.92 29.35 -31.51
N THR A 213 -11.77 29.23 -30.19
CA THR A 213 -11.86 27.97 -29.43
C THR A 213 -13.19 27.95 -28.68
N THR A 214 -13.82 26.79 -28.52
CA THR A 214 -15.06 26.68 -27.71
C THR A 214 -14.72 26.60 -26.21
N ASP A 215 -15.64 26.99 -25.33
CA ASP A 215 -15.41 26.95 -23.86
C ASP A 215 -15.09 25.56 -23.34
N GLY A 216 -15.72 24.54 -23.94
CA GLY A 216 -15.44 23.13 -23.62
C GLY A 216 -14.03 22.70 -24.01
N GLU A 217 -13.51 23.16 -25.16
CA GLU A 217 -12.16 22.84 -25.62
C GLU A 217 -11.09 23.56 -24.81
N LEU A 218 -11.34 24.81 -24.43
CA LEU A 218 -10.45 25.58 -23.57
C LEU A 218 -10.34 24.95 -22.18
N LEU A 219 -11.49 24.63 -21.56
CA LEU A 219 -11.54 23.96 -20.27
C LEU A 219 -10.83 22.61 -20.33
N LEU A 220 -11.08 21.81 -21.37
CA LEU A 220 -10.46 20.50 -21.54
C LEU A 220 -8.94 20.59 -21.75
N GLY A 221 -8.46 21.59 -22.50
CA GLY A 221 -7.03 21.87 -22.64
C GLY A 221 -6.34 22.19 -21.31
N LYS A 222 -6.99 22.99 -20.45
CA LYS A 222 -6.50 23.31 -19.10
C LYS A 222 -6.56 22.12 -18.14
N VAL A 223 -7.60 21.30 -18.23
CA VAL A 223 -7.67 20.07 -17.43
C VAL A 223 -6.52 19.14 -17.80
N LEU A 224 -6.30 18.92 -19.09
CA LEU A 224 -5.22 18.04 -19.56
C LEU A 224 -3.81 18.57 -19.22
N SER A 225 -3.60 19.89 -19.24
CA SER A 225 -2.29 20.48 -18.92
C SER A 225 -1.86 20.22 -17.49
N ALA A 226 -2.80 20.16 -16.54
CA ALA A 226 -2.54 19.80 -15.16
C ALA A 226 -2.59 18.28 -14.89
N PHE A 227 -3.48 17.56 -15.59
CA PHE A 227 -3.68 16.13 -15.41
C PHE A 227 -2.44 15.30 -15.79
N VAL A 228 -1.89 15.53 -16.99
CA VAL A 228 -0.78 14.73 -17.52
C VAL A 228 0.46 14.74 -16.61
N PRO A 229 1.01 15.90 -16.18
CA PRO A 229 2.18 15.91 -15.30
C PRO A 229 1.88 15.34 -13.92
N SER A 230 0.69 15.57 -13.36
CA SER A 230 0.30 15.06 -12.05
C SER A 230 0.18 13.54 -12.03
N MET A 231 -0.46 12.97 -13.05
CA MET A 231 -0.63 11.52 -13.16
C MET A 231 0.69 10.84 -13.51
N ALA A 232 1.50 11.42 -14.39
CA ALA A 232 2.83 10.89 -14.72
C ALA A 232 3.74 10.80 -13.49
N SER A 233 3.74 11.85 -12.65
CA SER A 233 4.51 11.84 -11.41
C SER A 233 4.00 10.80 -10.41
N THR A 234 2.67 10.70 -10.26
CA THR A 234 2.03 9.69 -9.40
C THR A 234 2.40 8.27 -9.84
N LEU A 235 2.33 7.97 -11.15
CA LEU A 235 2.71 6.66 -11.68
C LEU A 235 4.18 6.35 -11.45
N GLY A 236 5.07 7.35 -11.56
CA GLY A 236 6.49 7.19 -11.22
C GLY A 236 6.69 6.85 -9.75
N ALA A 237 6.01 7.55 -8.85
CA ALA A 237 6.05 7.27 -7.42
C ALA A 237 5.52 5.88 -7.06
N VAL A 238 4.40 5.48 -7.68
CA VAL A 238 3.80 4.15 -7.51
C VAL A 238 4.70 3.05 -8.07
N ALA A 239 5.39 3.28 -9.19
CA ALA A 239 6.31 2.30 -9.76
C ALA A 239 7.51 2.07 -8.83
N VAL A 240 8.12 3.14 -8.32
CA VAL A 240 9.23 3.05 -7.37
C VAL A 240 8.78 2.44 -6.05
N GLY A 241 7.68 2.93 -5.48
CA GLY A 241 7.17 2.44 -4.20
C GLY A 241 6.63 1.02 -4.26
N GLY A 242 5.92 0.67 -5.33
CA GLY A 242 5.44 -0.69 -5.58
C GLY A 242 6.58 -1.69 -5.74
N ALA A 243 7.68 -1.29 -6.39
CA ALA A 243 8.89 -2.12 -6.46
C ALA A 243 9.51 -2.35 -5.06
N ILE A 244 9.57 -1.32 -4.22
CA ILE A 244 10.03 -1.45 -2.83
C ILE A 244 9.13 -2.40 -2.04
N ILE A 245 7.80 -2.25 -2.14
CA ILE A 245 6.84 -3.15 -1.47
C ILE A 245 7.04 -4.59 -1.95
N ASN A 246 7.23 -4.81 -3.25
CA ASN A 246 7.44 -6.16 -3.79
C ASN A 246 8.73 -6.83 -3.29
N ILE A 247 9.80 -6.07 -3.02
CA ILE A 247 11.00 -6.61 -2.38
C ILE A 247 10.64 -7.19 -1.00
N PHE A 248 9.85 -6.45 -0.20
CA PHE A 248 9.42 -6.91 1.12
C PHE A 248 8.43 -8.08 1.04
N LEU A 249 7.42 -8.01 0.16
CA LEU A 249 6.46 -9.12 -0.01
C LEU A 249 7.15 -10.42 -0.47
N SER A 250 8.19 -10.32 -1.30
CA SER A 250 8.95 -11.50 -1.74
C SER A 250 9.69 -12.21 -0.60
N GLN A 251 10.10 -11.47 0.44
CA GLN A 251 10.73 -12.04 1.64
C GLN A 251 9.71 -12.79 2.52
N LEU A 252 8.44 -12.39 2.46
CA LEU A 252 7.34 -12.97 3.24
C LEU A 252 6.63 -14.13 2.51
N GLY A 253 6.99 -14.43 1.26
CA GLY A 253 6.29 -15.43 0.44
C GLY A 253 4.90 -15.02 -0.02
N GLU A 254 4.53 -13.75 0.16
CA GLU A 254 3.20 -13.19 -0.14
C GLU A 254 3.06 -12.82 -1.63
N PRO A 255 1.82 -12.77 -2.19
CA PRO A 255 1.62 -12.49 -3.59
C PRO A 255 2.04 -11.06 -3.94
N LEU A 256 2.87 -10.96 -4.97
CA LEU A 256 3.45 -9.69 -5.42
C LEU A 256 2.38 -8.75 -6.01
N LEU A 257 2.56 -7.45 -5.81
CA LEU A 257 1.81 -6.40 -6.50
C LEU A 257 2.18 -6.35 -7.99
N PRO A 258 1.25 -5.91 -8.87
CA PRO A 258 -0.05 -5.33 -8.57
C PRO A 258 -1.19 -6.36 -8.47
N ASN A 259 -1.96 -6.29 -7.39
CA ASN A 259 -3.24 -6.99 -7.27
C ASN A 259 -4.38 -6.20 -7.94
N LEU A 260 -5.55 -6.81 -8.11
CA LEU A 260 -6.69 -6.19 -8.79
C LEU A 260 -7.15 -4.88 -8.12
N THR A 261 -7.14 -4.82 -6.79
CA THR A 261 -7.49 -3.62 -6.01
C THR A 261 -6.54 -2.47 -6.33
N TRP A 262 -5.23 -2.73 -6.38
CA TRP A 262 -4.21 -1.73 -6.72
C TRP A 262 -4.36 -1.22 -8.14
N VAL A 263 -4.60 -2.12 -9.11
CA VAL A 263 -4.86 -1.72 -10.49
C VAL A 263 -6.08 -0.80 -10.58
N LEU A 264 -7.19 -1.16 -9.92
CA LEU A 264 -8.38 -0.30 -9.87
C LEU A 264 -8.10 1.03 -9.15
N GLY A 265 -7.37 1.01 -8.04
CA GLY A 265 -7.01 2.23 -7.32
C GLY A 265 -6.17 3.19 -8.16
N ILE A 266 -5.15 2.69 -8.87
CA ILE A 266 -4.18 3.52 -9.59
C ILE A 266 -4.65 3.89 -11.00
N LEU A 267 -5.30 2.97 -11.72
CA LEU A 267 -5.71 3.23 -13.11
C LEU A 267 -7.15 3.74 -13.23
N LEU A 268 -8.00 3.60 -12.20
CA LEU A 268 -9.38 4.07 -12.23
C LEU A 268 -9.63 5.18 -11.21
N LEU A 269 -9.43 4.91 -9.92
CA LEU A 269 -9.76 5.88 -8.87
C LEU A 269 -8.84 7.11 -8.91
N ALA A 270 -7.53 6.92 -9.02
CA ALA A 270 -6.55 8.02 -9.04
C ALA A 270 -6.78 9.02 -10.21
N PRO A 271 -7.00 8.59 -11.47
CA PRO A 271 -7.36 9.51 -12.55
C PRO A 271 -8.66 10.28 -12.29
N LEU A 272 -9.69 9.62 -11.75
CA LEU A 272 -10.95 10.27 -11.42
C LEU A 272 -10.78 11.30 -10.30
N ALA A 273 -10.01 10.98 -9.27
CA ALA A 273 -9.70 11.89 -8.18
C ALA A 273 -8.85 13.09 -8.66
N CYS A 274 -7.92 12.87 -9.60
CA CYS A 274 -7.15 13.93 -10.24
C CYS A 274 -8.04 14.91 -11.01
N ILE A 275 -8.95 14.40 -11.85
CA ILE A 275 -9.88 15.24 -12.61
C ILE A 275 -10.77 16.03 -11.67
N MET A 276 -11.27 15.40 -10.60
CA MET A 276 -12.10 16.07 -9.58
C MET A 276 -11.34 17.23 -8.95
N SER A 277 -10.06 17.01 -8.61
CA SER A 277 -9.19 18.04 -8.06
C SER A 277 -9.05 19.24 -8.99
N ILE A 278 -8.77 18.97 -10.26
CA ILE A 278 -8.57 20.04 -11.26
C ILE A 278 -9.86 20.83 -11.48
N LEU A 279 -11.00 20.15 -11.65
CA LEU A 279 -12.30 20.81 -11.84
C LEU A 279 -12.68 21.68 -10.63
N ALA A 280 -12.48 21.16 -9.41
CA ALA A 280 -12.72 21.92 -8.20
C ALA A 280 -11.78 23.14 -8.10
N CYS A 281 -10.49 23.00 -8.45
CA CYS A 281 -9.56 24.14 -8.50
C CYS A 281 -9.96 25.19 -9.53
N VAL A 282 -10.48 24.79 -10.70
CA VAL A 282 -11.02 25.74 -11.70
C VAL A 282 -12.18 26.53 -11.10
N ILE A 283 -13.10 25.87 -10.38
CA ILE A 283 -14.23 26.54 -9.73
C ILE A 283 -13.74 27.50 -8.64
N VAL A 284 -12.83 27.05 -7.76
CA VAL A 284 -12.28 27.88 -6.67
C VAL A 284 -11.52 29.09 -7.21
N SER A 285 -10.68 28.90 -8.22
CA SER A 285 -9.89 29.98 -8.83
C SER A 285 -10.75 31.07 -9.50
N SER A 286 -11.99 30.76 -9.89
CA SER A 286 -12.93 31.79 -10.37
C SER A 286 -13.34 32.79 -9.28
N ARG A 287 -13.29 32.37 -8.00
CA ARG A 287 -13.74 33.15 -6.83
C ARG A 287 -12.59 33.85 -6.11
N VAL A 288 -11.35 33.43 -6.36
CA VAL A 288 -10.18 33.89 -5.63
C VAL A 288 -9.23 34.62 -6.58
N THR A 289 -8.52 35.64 -6.08
CA THR A 289 -7.57 36.47 -6.85
C THR A 289 -6.10 36.17 -6.53
N ASP A 290 -5.83 35.58 -5.38
CA ASP A 290 -4.48 35.23 -4.94
C ASP A 290 -4.20 33.72 -5.11
N VAL A 291 -3.03 33.38 -5.66
CA VAL A 291 -2.62 31.98 -5.92
C VAL A 291 -2.53 31.18 -4.63
N ARG A 292 -2.02 31.76 -3.54
CA ARG A 292 -1.86 31.09 -2.24
C ARG A 292 -3.21 30.85 -1.59
N ALA A 293 -4.13 31.80 -1.68
CA ALA A 293 -5.49 31.62 -1.20
C ALA A 293 -6.21 30.50 -1.99
N ALA A 294 -6.02 30.45 -3.31
CA ALA A 294 -6.56 29.38 -4.15
C ALA A 294 -5.98 28.00 -3.78
N GLN A 295 -4.69 27.92 -3.45
CA GLN A 295 -4.06 26.68 -2.96
C GLN A 295 -4.59 26.25 -1.58
N GLN A 296 -4.78 27.18 -0.64
CA GLN A 296 -5.29 26.85 0.70
C GLN A 296 -6.73 26.35 0.65
N VAL A 297 -7.60 27.04 -0.10
CA VAL A 297 -8.97 26.57 -0.34
C VAL A 297 -8.94 25.28 -1.17
N GLY A 298 -8.01 25.17 -2.11
CA GLY A 298 -7.76 23.96 -2.89
C GLY A 298 -7.32 22.76 -2.04
N GLY A 299 -6.67 22.98 -0.89
CA GLY A 299 -6.31 21.92 0.04
C GLY A 299 -7.52 21.16 0.60
N PHE A 300 -8.67 21.84 0.76
CA PHE A 300 -9.91 21.18 1.17
C PHE A 300 -10.45 20.19 0.13
N ILE A 301 -10.01 20.28 -1.12
CA ILE A 301 -10.41 19.36 -2.19
C ILE A 301 -9.87 17.95 -1.94
N VAL A 302 -8.82 17.80 -1.12
CA VAL A 302 -8.24 16.51 -0.73
C VAL A 302 -9.10 15.78 0.31
N MET A 303 -10.01 16.49 0.99
CA MET A 303 -10.80 15.96 2.12
C MET A 303 -11.56 14.65 1.83
N PRO A 304 -12.22 14.44 0.67
CA PRO A 304 -12.89 13.17 0.40
C PRO A 304 -11.95 11.96 0.47
N VAL A 305 -10.70 12.12 0.02
CA VAL A 305 -9.68 11.06 0.09
C VAL A 305 -9.19 10.88 1.52
N ILE A 306 -9.07 11.97 2.29
CA ILE A 306 -8.71 11.89 3.73
C ILE A 306 -9.80 11.17 4.53
N VAL A 307 -11.08 11.44 4.26
CA VAL A 307 -12.19 10.72 4.91
C VAL A 307 -12.12 9.23 4.61
N LEU A 308 -11.82 8.87 3.35
CA LEU A 308 -11.62 7.49 2.94
C LEU A 308 -10.41 6.86 3.67
N MET A 309 -9.30 7.58 3.82
CA MET A 309 -8.12 7.17 4.60
C MET A 309 -8.47 6.82 6.04
N PHE A 310 -9.19 7.69 6.74
CA PHE A 310 -9.62 7.42 8.12
C PHE A 310 -10.60 6.25 8.20
N GLY A 311 -11.47 6.08 7.21
CA GLY A 311 -12.38 4.92 7.15
C GLY A 311 -11.63 3.59 7.01
N VAL A 312 -10.53 3.55 6.25
CA VAL A 312 -9.67 2.37 6.14
C VAL A 312 -8.85 2.14 7.40
N LEU A 313 -8.26 3.20 7.97
CA LEU A 313 -7.50 3.11 9.23
C LEU A 313 -8.37 2.66 10.41
N ALA A 314 -9.63 3.07 10.45
CA ALA A 314 -10.59 2.64 11.46
C ALA A 314 -11.12 1.20 11.23
N GLY A 315 -10.73 0.54 10.13
CA GLY A 315 -11.24 -0.79 9.75
C GLY A 315 -12.70 -0.81 9.28
N VAL A 316 -13.35 0.36 9.15
CA VAL A 316 -14.74 0.49 8.71
C VAL A 316 -14.88 0.23 7.20
N ILE A 317 -13.84 0.58 6.43
CA ILE A 317 -13.79 0.42 4.99
C ILE A 317 -12.70 -0.59 4.64
N LEU A 318 -13.09 -1.73 4.06
CA LEU A 318 -12.15 -2.63 3.38
C LEU A 318 -12.10 -2.31 1.89
N LEU A 319 -10.90 -2.10 1.35
CA LEU A 319 -10.70 -1.87 -0.09
C LEU A 319 -10.72 -3.20 -0.85
N THR A 320 -11.91 -3.73 -1.06
CA THR A 320 -12.12 -4.82 -2.00
C THR A 320 -12.22 -4.27 -3.44
N PRO A 321 -12.02 -5.10 -4.47
CA PRO A 321 -12.23 -4.68 -5.86
C PRO A 321 -13.62 -4.08 -6.10
N LEU A 322 -14.66 -4.65 -5.45
CA LEU A 322 -16.03 -4.13 -5.55
C LEU A 322 -16.17 -2.76 -4.88
N ALA A 323 -15.60 -2.58 -3.68
CA ALA A 323 -15.59 -1.29 -3.00
C ALA A 323 -14.85 -0.23 -3.84
N MET A 324 -13.72 -0.59 -4.46
CA MET A 324 -12.99 0.29 -5.38
C MET A 324 -13.84 0.73 -6.57
N LEU A 325 -14.61 -0.17 -7.17
CA LEU A 325 -15.53 0.19 -8.26
C LEU A 325 -16.66 1.11 -7.78
N ALA A 326 -17.24 0.85 -6.60
CA ALA A 326 -18.28 1.70 -6.04
C ALA A 326 -17.77 3.12 -5.74
N ILE A 327 -16.60 3.23 -5.09
CA ILE A 327 -15.94 4.50 -4.79
C ILE A 327 -15.59 5.23 -6.09
N SER A 328 -15.01 4.52 -7.07
CA SER A 328 -14.71 5.10 -8.39
C SER A 328 -15.98 5.59 -9.09
N GLY A 329 -17.09 4.84 -9.00
CA GLY A 329 -18.40 5.27 -9.50
C GLY A 329 -18.89 6.56 -8.84
N ALA A 330 -18.72 6.70 -7.53
CA ALA A 330 -19.06 7.92 -6.81
C ALA A 330 -18.20 9.12 -7.27
N PHE A 331 -16.88 8.93 -7.44
CA PHE A 331 -15.99 9.97 -7.98
C PHE A 331 -16.32 10.31 -9.43
N ALA A 332 -16.69 9.34 -10.26
CA ALA A 332 -17.12 9.58 -11.64
C ALA A 332 -18.42 10.39 -11.70
N ALA A 333 -19.40 10.08 -10.84
CA ALA A 333 -20.63 10.87 -10.72
C ALA A 333 -20.35 12.30 -10.24
N ALA A 334 -19.49 12.45 -9.23
CA ALA A 334 -19.05 13.77 -8.74
C ALA A 334 -18.35 14.58 -9.83
N ASN A 335 -17.47 13.96 -10.62
CA ASN A 335 -16.83 14.59 -11.78
C ASN A 335 -17.83 15.08 -12.82
N GLY A 336 -18.87 14.29 -13.12
CA GLY A 336 -19.94 14.72 -14.02
C GLY A 336 -20.65 15.97 -13.52
N GLY A 337 -20.99 16.02 -12.23
CA GLY A 337 -21.57 17.19 -11.58
C GLY A 337 -20.64 18.42 -11.61
N LEU A 338 -19.39 18.25 -11.18
CA LEU A 338 -18.38 19.31 -11.17
C LEU A 338 -18.11 19.87 -12.56
N TYR A 339 -18.05 19.02 -13.59
CA TYR A 339 -17.84 19.44 -14.97
C TYR A 339 -19.00 20.32 -15.46
N TYR A 340 -20.24 19.96 -15.14
CA TYR A 340 -21.42 20.77 -15.47
C TYR A 340 -21.36 22.15 -14.78
N PHE A 341 -21.04 22.20 -13.48
CA PHE A 341 -20.87 23.46 -12.76
C PHE A 341 -19.71 24.30 -13.29
N ALA A 342 -18.56 23.68 -13.57
CA ALA A 342 -17.39 24.35 -14.12
C ALA A 342 -17.72 25.00 -15.46
N LYS A 343 -18.42 24.29 -16.35
CA LYS A 343 -18.86 24.83 -17.65
C LYS A 343 -19.85 25.99 -17.48
N ALA A 344 -20.80 25.90 -16.55
CA ALA A 344 -21.76 26.97 -16.29
C ALA A 344 -21.10 28.25 -15.75
N ILE A 345 -20.07 28.11 -14.91
CA ILE A 345 -19.29 29.24 -14.38
C ILE A 345 -18.39 29.86 -15.46
N PHE A 346 -17.96 29.07 -16.46
CA PHE A 346 -17.05 29.51 -17.51
C PHE A 346 -17.70 30.34 -18.63
N ASN A 347 -18.96 30.76 -18.51
CA ASN A 347 -19.61 31.61 -19.51
C ASN A 347 -18.82 32.91 -19.71
N ARG A 348 -18.25 33.07 -20.92
CA ARG A 348 -17.34 34.17 -21.30
C ARG A 348 -17.87 35.57 -20.98
N GLU A 349 -19.18 35.73 -21.09
CA GLU A 349 -19.89 37.00 -21.00
C GLU A 349 -19.82 37.58 -19.57
N ASP A 350 -19.92 36.73 -18.55
CA ASP A 350 -19.89 37.14 -17.14
C ASP A 350 -18.45 37.37 -16.65
N ILE A 351 -17.49 36.63 -17.22
CA ILE A 351 -16.06 36.76 -16.93
C ILE A 351 -15.52 38.07 -17.50
N LEU A 352 -15.87 38.43 -18.74
CA LEU A 352 -15.44 39.69 -19.36
C LEU A 352 -16.04 40.92 -18.66
N VAL A 353 -17.27 40.84 -18.12
CA VAL A 353 -17.90 41.97 -17.42
C VAL A 353 -17.41 42.12 -15.97
N ARG A 354 -17.03 41.02 -15.29
CA ARG A 354 -16.49 41.07 -13.92
C ARG A 354 -14.99 41.29 -13.82
N TRP A 355 -14.23 40.96 -14.87
CA TRP A 355 -12.75 40.99 -14.84
C TRP A 355 -12.13 42.10 -15.71
N ALA A 356 -12.94 42.90 -16.40
CA ALA A 356 -12.54 44.20 -16.96
C ALA A 356 -12.38 45.26 -15.86
#